data_AF-A0A6L9QCI8-F1
#
_entry.id   AF-A0A6L9QCI8-F1
#
_cell.length_a   1.000
_cell.length_b   1.000
_cell.length_c   1.000
_cell.angle_alpha   90.00
_cell.angle_beta   90.00
_cell.angle_gamma   90.00
#
_symmetry.space_group_name_H-M   'P 1'
#
loop_
_entity.id
_entity.type
_entity.pdbx_description
1 polymer ?
#
loop_
_entity_poly.entity_id
_entity_poly.type
_entity_poly.pdbx_seq_one_letter_code
_entity_poly.pdbx_strand_id
1 'polypeptide(L)'
;MTGPQGGGRGGRSRPPERPDGLPPWLRRFLQVMFLDLCSTVIVSIGVTLVHGAFWLNAAVTLLVVAVLTGALFAFYPRTAHAVLERVSRTLRWGGATLAWGLGGAAVMALVLLAGTGAVRLHERTGSCGQPLDLRVLTAPETLTPLRAAAAEFADDSEDRGCREYSVTVVPEAGPVPLYDGFRLLWRRSEAADAGHADDQQLFGPQPDIWIPSSTAEYDFVPKGPGQTTAATAGSGAPSGTGDPVFRVRGSVGTSPLVLALFTRAHESVADPIAAPIAPSTAALLERVADAGVRLRAIARPVPETSA
;
A
#
# COMPACT_ATOMS: atom_id res chain seq x y z
N MET A 1 -83.44 -60.01 1.20
CA MET A 1 -82.51 -59.33 0.28
C MET A 1 -81.58 -58.44 1.10
N THR A 2 -80.28 -58.77 1.07
CA THR A 2 -79.10 -57.89 1.22
C THR A 2 -79.01 -56.85 2.36
N GLY A 3 -78.04 -57.04 3.27
CA GLY A 3 -77.32 -55.91 3.94
C GLY A 3 -76.38 -55.18 2.96
N PRO A 4 -75.36 -54.37 3.36
CA PRO A 4 -74.79 -54.15 4.72
C PRO A 4 -74.27 -52.69 5.01
N GLN A 5 -73.49 -52.52 6.10
CA GLN A 5 -72.46 -51.47 6.40
C GLN A 5 -72.91 -50.00 6.57
N GLY A 6 -72.36 -49.13 7.43
CA GLY A 6 -71.17 -49.12 8.29
C GLY A 6 -70.70 -47.66 8.50
N GLY A 7 -70.17 -47.32 9.69
CA GLY A 7 -69.45 -46.05 9.99
C GLY A 7 -70.33 -44.88 10.46
N GLY A 8 -69.99 -44.05 11.43
CA GLY A 8 -68.75 -43.76 12.14
C GLY A 8 -68.60 -42.23 12.30
N ARG A 9 -68.25 -41.77 13.52
CA ARG A 9 -67.88 -40.38 13.95
C ARG A 9 -69.04 -39.36 14.10
N GLY A 10 -69.02 -38.44 15.07
CA GLY A 10 -67.94 -38.02 15.95
C GLY A 10 -68.45 -37.30 17.20
N GLY A 11 -68.10 -37.84 18.36
CA GLY A 11 -68.09 -37.10 19.62
C GLY A 11 -66.98 -36.05 19.56
N ARG A 12 -67.34 -34.78 19.71
CA ARG A 12 -66.40 -33.67 19.87
C ARG A 12 -65.68 -33.83 21.21
N SER A 13 -64.50 -34.42 21.19
CA SER A 13 -63.57 -34.39 22.32
C SER A 13 -63.03 -32.95 22.48
N ARG A 14 -63.45 -32.30 23.56
CA ARG A 14 -62.77 -31.10 24.09
C ARG A 14 -61.27 -31.43 24.29
N PRO A 15 -60.35 -30.51 23.96
CA PRO A 15 -58.94 -30.72 24.27
C PRO A 15 -58.77 -30.84 25.80
N PRO A 16 -57.86 -31.70 26.28
CA PRO A 16 -57.62 -31.85 27.71
C PRO A 16 -57.06 -30.55 28.28
N GLU A 17 -57.75 -29.97 29.27
CA GLU A 17 -57.19 -28.94 30.13
C GLU A 17 -55.96 -29.51 30.84
N ARG A 18 -54.77 -28.99 30.48
CA ARG A 18 -53.56 -29.21 31.27
C ARG A 18 -53.73 -28.48 32.62
N PRO A 19 -53.61 -29.19 33.75
CA PRO A 19 -53.75 -28.59 35.07
C PRO A 19 -52.45 -27.89 35.47
N ASP A 20 -52.18 -26.76 34.83
CA ASP A 20 -51.26 -25.78 35.41
C ASP A 20 -52.15 -24.79 36.15
N GLY A 21 -52.14 -24.84 37.49
CA GLY A 21 -53.00 -24.05 38.40
C GLY A 21 -52.76 -22.55 38.39
N LEU A 22 -52.44 -21.95 37.25
CA LEU A 22 -52.17 -20.53 37.07
C LEU A 22 -53.40 -19.84 36.46
N PRO A 23 -53.84 -18.70 37.01
CA PRO A 23 -54.99 -17.96 36.48
C PRO A 23 -54.81 -17.62 34.99
N PRO A 24 -55.86 -17.70 34.17
CA PRO A 24 -55.76 -17.47 32.72
C PRO A 24 -55.28 -16.06 32.35
N TRP A 25 -55.53 -15.07 33.20
CA TRP A 25 -55.02 -13.70 33.03
C TRP A 25 -53.49 -13.63 33.21
N LEU A 26 -52.94 -14.38 34.17
CA LEU A 26 -51.51 -14.45 34.44
C LEU A 26 -50.75 -15.18 33.33
N ARG A 27 -51.38 -16.21 32.73
CA ARG A 27 -50.82 -16.92 31.56
C ARG A 27 -50.74 -15.99 30.34
N ARG A 28 -51.78 -15.19 30.08
CA ARG A 28 -51.73 -14.17 29.01
C ARG A 28 -50.69 -13.10 29.29
N PHE A 29 -50.59 -12.64 30.54
CA PHE A 29 -49.60 -11.65 30.93
C PHE A 29 -48.17 -12.17 30.74
N LEU A 30 -47.87 -13.40 31.18
CA LEU A 30 -46.57 -14.05 30.96
C LEU A 30 -46.27 -14.29 29.47
N GLN A 31 -47.26 -14.67 28.68
CA GLN A 31 -47.10 -14.83 27.23
C GLN A 31 -46.77 -13.50 26.54
N VAL A 32 -47.46 -12.42 26.91
CA VAL A 32 -47.21 -11.08 26.37
C VAL A 32 -45.83 -10.58 26.78
N MET A 33 -45.44 -10.75 28.04
CA MET A 33 -44.10 -10.37 28.52
C MET A 33 -42.99 -11.17 27.84
N PHE A 34 -43.19 -12.46 27.60
CA PHE A 34 -42.22 -13.28 26.89
C PHE A 34 -42.09 -12.84 25.41
N LEU A 35 -43.20 -12.53 24.76
CA LEU A 35 -43.20 -12.04 23.37
C LEU A 35 -42.53 -10.67 23.26
N ASP A 36 -42.77 -9.78 24.22
CA ASP A 36 -42.17 -8.45 24.27
C ASP A 36 -40.66 -8.51 24.57
N LEU A 37 -40.25 -9.43 25.45
CA LEU A 37 -38.84 -9.72 25.71
C LEU A 37 -38.14 -10.32 24.48
N CYS A 38 -38.79 -11.25 23.77
CA CYS A 38 -38.25 -11.80 22.53
C CYS A 38 -38.18 -10.74 21.42
N SER A 39 -39.20 -9.90 21.29
CA SER A 39 -39.24 -8.80 20.32
C SER A 39 -38.11 -7.80 20.56
N THR A 40 -37.93 -7.35 21.80
CA THR A 40 -36.85 -6.41 22.18
C THR A 40 -35.46 -7.00 21.98
N VAL A 41 -35.27 -8.29 22.26
CA VAL A 41 -34.00 -9.00 21.99
C VAL A 41 -33.73 -9.10 20.48
N ILE A 42 -34.73 -9.44 19.67
CA ILE A 42 -34.57 -9.55 18.21
C ILE A 42 -34.27 -8.17 17.58
N VAL A 43 -34.97 -7.12 18.01
CA VAL A 43 -34.73 -5.75 17.53
C VAL A 43 -33.35 -5.26 17.97
N SER A 44 -32.91 -5.55 19.19
CA SER A 44 -31.57 -5.22 19.68
C SER A 44 -30.47 -5.92 18.87
N ILE A 45 -30.65 -7.21 18.55
CA ILE A 45 -29.72 -7.99 17.71
C ILE A 45 -29.61 -7.36 16.31
N GLY A 46 -30.75 -6.98 15.71
CA GLY A 46 -30.80 -6.33 14.39
C GLY A 46 -30.07 -5.00 14.34
N VAL A 47 -30.20 -4.16 15.38
CA VAL A 47 -29.50 -2.87 15.48
C VAL A 47 -27.99 -3.05 15.69
N THR A 48 -27.57 -4.11 16.40
CA THR A 48 -26.13 -4.38 16.64
C THR A 48 -25.36 -4.99 15.49
N LEU A 49 -26.03 -5.58 14.50
CA LEU A 49 -25.42 -6.02 13.24
C LEU A 49 -24.89 -4.85 12.39
N VAL A 50 -25.36 -3.63 12.66
CA VAL A 50 -25.01 -2.42 11.91
C VAL A 50 -23.85 -1.63 12.55
N HIS A 51 -23.55 -1.80 13.85
CA HIS A 51 -22.65 -0.90 14.59
C HIS A 51 -21.40 -1.55 15.24
N GLY A 52 -21.00 -2.78 14.85
CA GLY A 52 -19.70 -3.35 15.22
C GLY A 52 -19.51 -3.77 16.69
N ALA A 53 -20.49 -3.55 17.57
CA ALA A 53 -20.43 -3.89 18.99
C ALA A 53 -20.95 -5.32 19.30
N PHE A 54 -20.53 -6.31 18.51
CA PHE A 54 -21.01 -7.70 18.58
C PHE A 54 -20.77 -8.36 19.96
N TRP A 55 -19.60 -8.12 20.57
CA TRP A 55 -19.19 -8.79 21.81
C TRP A 55 -19.99 -8.37 23.05
N LEU A 56 -20.38 -7.09 23.12
CA LEU A 56 -21.06 -6.56 24.30
C LEU A 56 -22.52 -7.02 24.36
N ASN A 57 -23.18 -7.14 23.20
CA ASN A 57 -24.55 -7.65 23.13
C ASN A 57 -24.63 -9.18 23.36
N ALA A 58 -23.61 -9.93 22.91
CA ALA A 58 -23.47 -11.35 23.23
C ALA A 58 -23.28 -11.58 24.75
N ALA A 59 -22.52 -10.71 25.44
CA ALA A 59 -22.34 -10.79 26.87
C ALA A 59 -23.63 -10.49 27.67
N VAL A 60 -24.37 -9.45 27.26
CA VAL A 60 -25.64 -9.07 27.93
C VAL A 60 -26.72 -10.14 27.75
N THR A 61 -26.84 -10.72 26.55
CA THR A 61 -27.81 -11.80 26.31
C THR A 61 -27.49 -13.06 27.12
N LEU A 62 -26.21 -13.45 27.23
CA LEU A 62 -25.78 -14.55 28.09
C LEU A 62 -26.12 -14.30 29.57
N LEU A 63 -25.93 -13.07 30.05
CA LEU A 63 -26.22 -12.69 31.43
C LEU A 63 -27.73 -12.76 31.73
N VAL A 64 -28.58 -12.24 30.83
CA VAL A 64 -30.04 -12.31 30.97
C VAL A 64 -30.53 -13.76 30.97
N VAL A 65 -29.99 -14.59 30.08
CA VAL A 65 -30.30 -16.03 30.05
C VAL A 65 -29.88 -16.70 31.36
N ALA A 66 -28.67 -16.42 31.87
CA ALA A 66 -28.19 -17.01 33.12
C ALA A 66 -29.08 -16.62 34.32
N VAL A 67 -29.48 -15.35 34.43
CA VAL A 67 -30.37 -14.86 35.50
C VAL A 67 -31.75 -15.50 35.43
N LEU A 68 -32.35 -15.56 34.24
CA LEU A 68 -33.66 -16.21 34.05
C LEU A 68 -33.59 -17.71 34.38
N THR A 69 -32.51 -18.38 33.98
CA THR A 69 -32.31 -19.81 34.25
C THR A 69 -32.13 -20.06 35.76
N GLY A 70 -31.37 -19.20 36.44
CA GLY A 70 -31.21 -19.25 37.90
C GLY A 70 -32.51 -18.99 38.67
N ALA A 71 -33.30 -17.99 38.24
CA ALA A 71 -34.61 -17.70 38.80
C ALA A 71 -35.59 -18.88 38.61
N LEU A 72 -35.56 -19.53 37.44
CA LEU A 72 -36.41 -20.69 37.16
C LEU A 72 -36.05 -21.89 38.05
N PHE A 73 -34.76 -22.09 38.33
CA PHE A 73 -34.28 -23.11 39.27
C PHE A 73 -34.63 -22.80 40.74
N ALA A 74 -34.56 -21.53 41.15
CA ALA A 74 -34.85 -21.11 42.52
C ALA A 74 -36.35 -21.14 42.85
N PHE A 75 -37.21 -20.68 41.94
CA PHE A 75 -38.65 -20.54 42.19
C PHE A 75 -39.47 -21.76 41.76
N TYR A 76 -39.00 -22.56 40.79
CA TYR A 76 -39.76 -23.69 40.25
C TYR A 76 -38.89 -24.94 40.01
N PRO A 77 -38.32 -25.54 41.06
CA PRO A 77 -37.35 -26.64 40.94
C PRO A 77 -37.91 -27.91 40.28
N ARG A 78 -39.21 -28.22 40.48
CA ARG A 78 -39.84 -29.43 39.90
C ARG A 78 -40.04 -29.35 38.39
N THR A 79 -40.42 -28.18 37.86
CA THR A 79 -40.53 -27.96 36.41
C THR A 79 -39.15 -27.76 35.77
N ALA A 80 -38.21 -27.14 36.47
CA ALA A 80 -36.81 -27.04 36.04
C ALA A 80 -36.20 -28.42 35.81
N HIS A 81 -36.35 -29.36 36.75
CA HIS A 81 -35.86 -30.74 36.58
C HIS A 81 -36.55 -31.50 35.45
N ALA A 82 -37.88 -31.37 35.29
CA ALA A 82 -38.61 -32.02 34.21
C ALA A 82 -38.24 -31.48 32.82
N VAL A 83 -37.98 -30.18 32.71
CA VAL A 83 -37.48 -29.54 31.48
C VAL A 83 -36.02 -29.95 31.24
N LEU A 84 -35.17 -29.97 32.27
CA LEU A 84 -33.76 -30.39 32.15
C LEU A 84 -33.64 -31.86 31.72
N GLU A 85 -34.51 -32.74 32.21
CA GLU A 85 -34.51 -34.16 31.82
C GLU A 85 -35.00 -34.35 30.37
N ARG A 86 -36.00 -33.57 29.95
CA ARG A 86 -36.51 -33.60 28.57
C ARG A 86 -35.51 -32.97 27.59
N VAL A 87 -34.91 -31.84 27.97
CA VAL A 87 -33.87 -31.13 27.22
C VAL A 87 -32.60 -31.98 27.15
N SER A 88 -32.13 -32.58 28.23
CA SER A 88 -30.92 -33.42 28.22
C SER A 88 -31.09 -34.70 27.38
N ARG A 89 -32.30 -35.29 27.33
CA ARG A 89 -32.59 -36.39 26.38
C ARG A 89 -32.48 -35.93 24.93
N THR A 90 -33.08 -34.80 24.57
CA THR A 90 -32.96 -34.23 23.21
C THR A 90 -31.55 -33.71 22.92
N LEU A 91 -30.83 -33.21 23.91
CA LEU A 91 -29.48 -32.67 23.80
C LEU A 91 -28.43 -33.78 23.73
N ARG A 92 -28.68 -34.98 24.28
CA ARG A 92 -27.82 -36.16 24.01
C ARG A 92 -27.91 -36.62 22.56
N TRP A 93 -29.07 -36.45 21.93
CA TRP A 93 -29.28 -36.80 20.52
C TRP A 93 -28.80 -35.69 19.57
N GLY A 94 -29.02 -34.42 19.90
CA GLY A 94 -28.53 -33.27 19.12
C GLY A 94 -27.08 -32.87 19.43
N GLY A 95 -26.56 -33.24 20.60
CA GLY A 95 -25.21 -32.91 21.07
C GLY A 95 -24.14 -33.71 20.35
N ALA A 96 -24.45 -34.92 19.89
CA ALA A 96 -23.57 -35.65 18.98
C ALA A 96 -23.44 -34.86 17.65
N THR A 97 -24.55 -34.48 17.03
CA THR A 97 -24.50 -33.71 15.76
C THR A 97 -23.83 -32.33 15.92
N LEU A 98 -24.03 -31.67 17.06
CA LEU A 98 -23.36 -30.40 17.38
C LEU A 98 -21.87 -30.58 17.67
N ALA A 99 -21.47 -31.65 18.38
CA ALA A 99 -20.08 -31.96 18.64
C ALA A 99 -19.34 -32.35 17.36
N TRP A 100 -19.99 -33.10 16.46
CA TRP A 100 -19.46 -33.40 15.12
C TRP A 100 -19.37 -32.14 14.25
N GLY A 101 -20.37 -31.24 14.32
CA GLY A 101 -20.33 -29.95 13.62
C GLY A 101 -19.22 -29.02 14.13
N LEU A 102 -19.09 -28.87 15.45
CA LEU A 102 -18.03 -28.08 16.08
C LEU A 102 -16.64 -28.69 15.86
N GLY A 103 -16.53 -30.02 15.92
CA GLY A 103 -15.31 -30.74 15.59
C GLY A 103 -14.89 -30.52 14.14
N GLY A 104 -15.83 -30.63 13.20
CA GLY A 104 -15.59 -30.32 11.79
C GLY A 104 -15.19 -28.87 11.56
N ALA A 105 -15.85 -27.92 12.23
CA ALA A 105 -15.50 -26.50 12.15
C ALA A 105 -14.12 -26.20 12.73
N ALA A 106 -13.75 -26.82 13.85
CA ALA A 106 -12.42 -26.67 14.47
C ALA A 106 -11.32 -27.25 13.57
N VAL A 107 -11.55 -28.40 12.95
CA VAL A 107 -10.62 -29.00 11.97
C VAL A 107 -10.47 -28.10 10.75
N MET A 108 -11.57 -27.59 10.19
CA MET A 108 -11.52 -26.65 9.06
C MET A 108 -10.79 -25.36 9.43
N ALA A 109 -11.00 -24.82 10.63
CA ALA A 109 -10.28 -23.64 11.12
C ALA A 109 -8.78 -23.91 11.26
N LEU A 110 -8.39 -25.08 11.77
CA LEU A 110 -6.98 -25.50 11.84
C LEU A 110 -6.35 -25.66 10.46
N VAL A 111 -7.06 -26.26 9.50
CA VAL A 111 -6.58 -26.40 8.11
C VAL A 111 -6.42 -25.04 7.44
N LEU A 112 -7.36 -24.12 7.63
CA LEU A 112 -7.27 -22.75 7.09
C LEU A 112 -6.13 -21.96 7.75
N LEU A 113 -5.93 -22.09 9.07
CA LEU A 113 -4.82 -21.45 9.78
C LEU A 113 -3.47 -22.04 9.36
N ALA A 114 -3.37 -23.36 9.20
CA ALA A 114 -2.17 -24.03 8.72
C ALA A 114 -1.86 -23.64 7.27
N GLY A 115 -2.88 -23.60 6.41
CA GLY A 115 -2.74 -23.18 5.01
C GLY A 115 -2.33 -21.72 4.87
N THR A 116 -3.01 -20.81 5.57
CA THR A 116 -2.66 -19.37 5.56
C THR A 116 -1.30 -19.10 6.20
N GLY A 117 -0.96 -19.81 7.28
CA GLY A 117 0.35 -19.77 7.91
C GLY A 117 1.46 -20.26 6.97
N ALA A 118 1.23 -21.37 6.26
CA ALA A 118 2.16 -21.91 5.27
C ALA A 118 2.34 -20.97 4.08
N VAL A 119 1.28 -20.36 3.55
CA VAL A 119 1.35 -19.37 2.47
C VAL A 119 2.12 -18.12 2.92
N ARG A 120 1.79 -17.58 4.09
CA ARG A 120 2.51 -16.43 4.68
C ARG A 120 3.99 -16.72 4.91
N LEU A 121 4.31 -17.94 5.37
CA LEU A 121 5.69 -18.35 5.56
C LEU A 121 6.40 -18.51 4.22
N HIS A 122 5.76 -19.14 3.24
CA HIS A 122 6.29 -19.30 1.89
C HIS A 122 6.56 -17.97 1.20
N GLU A 123 5.66 -16.99 1.34
CA GLU A 123 5.87 -15.63 0.83
C GLU A 123 7.05 -14.92 1.49
N ARG A 124 7.35 -15.21 2.76
CA ARG A 124 8.52 -14.66 3.46
C ARG A 124 9.82 -15.42 3.19
N THR A 125 9.74 -16.69 2.81
CA THR A 125 10.91 -17.53 2.49
C THR A 125 11.13 -17.68 0.99
N GLY A 126 10.29 -17.06 0.17
CA GLY A 126 10.47 -17.05 -1.28
C GLY A 126 11.79 -16.41 -1.65
N SER A 127 12.47 -16.93 -2.67
CA SER A 127 13.64 -16.27 -3.23
C SER A 127 13.22 -14.90 -3.76
N CYS A 128 13.88 -13.83 -3.29
CA CYS A 128 13.66 -12.50 -3.85
C CYS A 128 13.86 -12.53 -5.37
N GLY A 129 12.92 -11.94 -6.10
CA GLY A 129 13.09 -11.72 -7.53
C GLY A 129 14.25 -10.78 -7.82
N GLN A 130 14.65 -10.67 -9.08
CA GLN A 130 15.65 -9.68 -9.47
C GLN A 130 15.02 -8.28 -9.38
N PRO A 131 15.62 -7.34 -8.63
CA PRO A 131 15.09 -5.98 -8.52
C PRO A 131 15.12 -5.29 -9.88
N LEU A 132 14.21 -4.33 -10.08
CA LEU A 132 14.24 -3.50 -11.27
C LEU A 132 15.47 -2.57 -11.18
N ASP A 133 16.47 -2.80 -12.03
CA ASP A 133 17.71 -2.02 -12.05
C ASP A 133 17.54 -0.76 -12.90
N LEU A 134 17.90 0.39 -12.33
CA LEU A 134 17.88 1.69 -12.98
C LEU A 134 19.27 2.31 -12.91
N ARG A 135 19.79 2.71 -14.06
CA ARG A 135 21.15 3.25 -14.20
C ARG A 135 21.10 4.76 -14.35
N VAL A 136 21.69 5.44 -13.38
CA VAL A 136 21.76 6.91 -13.34
C VAL A 136 23.19 7.35 -13.64
N LEU A 137 23.36 8.12 -14.70
CA LEU A 137 24.60 8.82 -15.02
C LEU A 137 24.52 10.25 -14.46
N THR A 138 25.52 10.68 -13.69
CA THR A 138 25.52 12.01 -13.06
C THR A 138 26.91 12.63 -12.97
N ALA A 139 26.97 13.95 -12.90
CA ALA A 139 28.22 14.68 -12.73
C ALA A 139 28.97 14.27 -11.43
N PRO A 140 30.31 14.18 -11.44
CA PRO A 140 31.11 13.72 -10.30
C PRO A 140 30.82 14.44 -8.98
N GLU A 141 30.51 15.73 -9.03
CA GLU A 141 30.23 16.59 -7.88
C GLU A 141 28.92 16.20 -7.16
N THR A 142 27.98 15.62 -7.91
CA THR A 142 26.66 15.22 -7.40
C THR A 142 26.58 13.72 -7.08
N LEU A 143 27.65 12.98 -7.38
CA LEU A 143 27.68 11.52 -7.28
C LEU A 143 27.39 11.01 -5.86
N THR A 144 28.11 11.53 -4.87
CA THR A 144 27.98 11.11 -3.47
C THR A 144 26.57 11.38 -2.91
N PRO A 145 26.02 12.60 -3.00
CA PRO A 145 24.67 12.86 -2.49
C PRO A 145 23.59 12.07 -3.24
N LEU A 146 23.70 11.90 -4.56
CA LEU A 146 22.73 11.07 -5.31
C LEU A 146 22.83 9.59 -4.96
N ARG A 147 24.03 9.05 -4.73
CA ARG A 147 24.19 7.66 -4.26
C ARG A 147 23.53 7.45 -2.90
N ALA A 148 23.68 8.40 -1.98
CA ALA A 148 23.04 8.33 -0.68
C ALA A 148 21.51 8.35 -0.82
N ALA A 149 20.96 9.29 -1.60
CA ALA A 149 19.52 9.37 -1.84
C ALA A 149 18.95 8.15 -2.57
N ALA A 150 19.71 7.58 -3.51
CA ALA A 150 19.34 6.36 -4.23
C ALA A 150 19.33 5.13 -3.32
N ALA A 151 20.29 5.04 -2.38
CA ALA A 151 20.32 3.98 -1.38
C ALA A 151 19.12 4.09 -0.42
N GLU A 152 18.84 5.30 0.08
CA GLU A 152 17.68 5.55 0.94
C GLU A 152 16.36 5.18 0.24
N PHE A 153 16.19 5.58 -1.02
CA PHE A 153 15.01 5.19 -1.81
C PHE A 153 14.91 3.66 -2.00
N ALA A 154 16.03 2.99 -2.30
CA ALA A 154 16.04 1.55 -2.50
C ALA A 154 15.72 0.79 -1.21
N ASP A 155 16.20 1.28 -0.06
CA ASP A 155 15.95 0.71 1.26
C ASP A 155 14.49 0.95 1.72
N ASP A 156 13.93 2.13 1.44
CA ASP A 156 12.52 2.44 1.72
C ASP A 156 11.54 1.63 0.85
N SER A 157 12.01 1.16 -0.31
CA SER A 157 11.23 0.37 -1.26
C SER A 157 11.26 -1.15 -1.01
N GLU A 158 11.67 -1.58 0.19
CA GLU A 158 11.68 -2.99 0.55
C GLU A 158 10.27 -3.52 0.83
N ASP A 159 9.81 -4.51 0.05
CA ASP A 159 8.61 -5.29 0.36
C ASP A 159 9.04 -6.65 0.93
N ARG A 160 8.55 -6.97 2.14
CA ARG A 160 8.79 -8.26 2.82
C ARG A 160 10.27 -8.65 2.96
N GLY A 161 11.18 -7.68 3.01
CA GLY A 161 12.63 -7.89 3.12
C GLY A 161 13.32 -8.17 1.78
N CYS A 162 12.60 -8.01 0.67
CA CYS A 162 13.17 -8.02 -0.68
C CYS A 162 13.15 -6.60 -1.24
N ARG A 163 14.28 -6.20 -1.82
CA ARG A 163 14.41 -4.92 -2.51
C ARG A 163 13.63 -4.94 -3.83
N GLU A 164 12.71 -4.00 -4.02
CA GLU A 164 11.94 -3.89 -5.27
C GLU A 164 12.76 -3.21 -6.38
N TYR A 165 13.55 -2.18 -6.04
CA TYR A 165 14.32 -1.38 -6.99
C TYR A 165 15.82 -1.39 -6.67
N SER A 166 16.64 -1.49 -7.71
CA SER A 166 18.09 -1.25 -7.63
C SER A 166 18.41 0.02 -8.40
N VAL A 167 19.09 0.98 -7.77
CA VAL A 167 19.48 2.22 -8.43
C VAL A 167 21.00 2.32 -8.43
N THR A 168 21.60 2.19 -9.61
CA THR A 168 23.04 2.25 -9.80
C THR A 168 23.44 3.63 -10.30
N VAL A 169 24.06 4.43 -9.44
CA VAL A 169 24.52 5.78 -9.79
C VAL A 169 26.02 5.77 -10.15
N VAL A 170 26.34 6.15 -11.38
CA VAL A 170 27.70 6.20 -11.93
C VAL A 170 28.13 7.62 -12.30
N PRO A 171 29.41 7.98 -12.07
CA PRO A 171 29.92 9.27 -12.50
C PRO A 171 30.06 9.32 -14.01
N GLU A 172 29.90 10.52 -14.55
CA GLU A 172 30.29 10.82 -15.92
C GLU A 172 31.80 10.64 -16.11
N ALA A 173 32.18 10.01 -17.23
CA ALA A 173 33.58 9.75 -17.58
C ALA A 173 34.33 10.99 -18.13
N GLY A 174 33.72 12.17 -18.04
CA GLY A 174 34.22 13.44 -18.59
C GLY A 174 33.52 13.86 -19.90
N PRO A 175 33.78 15.08 -20.38
CA PRO A 175 32.99 15.70 -21.45
C PRO A 175 33.16 15.01 -22.80
N VAL A 176 34.35 14.51 -23.14
CA VAL A 176 34.61 13.86 -24.44
C VAL A 176 33.95 12.48 -24.53
N PRO A 177 34.13 11.55 -23.57
CA PRO A 177 33.43 10.26 -23.60
C PRO A 177 31.91 10.40 -23.53
N LEU A 178 31.40 11.40 -22.79
CA LEU A 178 29.98 11.68 -22.69
C LEU A 178 29.40 12.21 -24.02
N TYR A 179 30.13 13.12 -24.66
CA TYR A 179 29.81 13.62 -26.00
C TYR A 179 29.72 12.49 -27.02
N ASP A 180 30.72 11.61 -27.08
CA ASP A 180 30.72 10.48 -28.02
C ASP A 180 29.65 9.44 -27.68
N GLY A 181 29.43 9.16 -26.39
CA GLY A 181 28.38 8.26 -25.93
C GLY A 181 27.01 8.71 -26.42
N PHE A 182 26.63 9.97 -26.21
CA PHE A 182 25.31 10.44 -26.63
C PHE A 182 25.19 10.65 -28.14
N ARG A 183 26.25 11.15 -28.79
CA ARG A 183 26.29 11.28 -30.25
C ARG A 183 26.05 9.95 -30.97
N LEU A 184 26.60 8.87 -30.42
CA LEU A 184 26.55 7.54 -31.01
C LEU A 184 25.52 6.61 -30.34
N LEU A 185 24.62 7.13 -29.49
CA LEU A 185 23.61 6.32 -28.78
C LEU A 185 24.21 5.14 -28.00
N TRP A 186 25.36 5.37 -27.37
CA TRP A 186 26.14 4.39 -26.62
C TRP A 186 26.72 3.23 -27.46
N ARG A 187 26.73 3.37 -28.80
CA ARG A 187 27.33 2.42 -29.75
C ARG A 187 28.71 2.93 -30.21
N ARG A 188 29.73 2.08 -30.19
CA ARG A 188 31.07 2.37 -30.74
C ARG A 188 31.22 1.95 -32.20
N SER A 189 30.40 1.01 -32.66
CA SER A 189 30.37 0.52 -34.04
C SER A 189 28.93 0.41 -34.55
N GLU A 190 28.74 0.57 -35.85
CA GLU A 190 27.49 0.19 -36.52
C GLU A 190 27.38 -1.34 -36.57
N ALA A 191 26.16 -1.87 -36.60
CA ALA A 191 25.95 -3.30 -36.81
C ALA A 191 26.55 -3.70 -38.16
N ALA A 192 27.32 -4.78 -38.19
CA ALA A 192 27.91 -5.27 -39.42
C ALA A 192 26.84 -5.59 -40.48
N ASP A 193 25.69 -6.11 -40.05
CA ASP A 193 24.49 -6.37 -40.86
C ASP A 193 23.23 -6.41 -39.98
N ALA A 194 22.03 -6.32 -40.57
CA ALA A 194 20.74 -6.38 -39.86
C ALA A 194 20.51 -7.67 -39.05
N GLY A 195 21.25 -8.74 -39.34
CA GLY A 195 21.23 -10.01 -38.59
C GLY A 195 22.24 -10.12 -37.45
N HIS A 196 23.14 -9.14 -37.31
CA HIS A 196 24.26 -9.15 -36.36
C HIS A 196 24.25 -7.90 -35.47
N ALA A 197 23.06 -7.51 -35.00
CA ALA A 197 22.91 -6.36 -34.09
C ALA A 197 23.73 -6.53 -32.79
N ASP A 198 24.01 -7.76 -32.39
CA ASP A 198 24.78 -8.12 -31.19
C ASP A 198 26.30 -7.88 -31.35
N ASP A 199 26.80 -7.68 -32.58
CA ASP A 199 28.21 -7.37 -32.86
C ASP A 199 28.53 -5.88 -32.62
N GLN A 200 27.56 -5.08 -32.19
CA GLN A 200 27.78 -3.69 -31.84
C GLN A 200 28.62 -3.59 -30.57
N GLN A 201 29.82 -3.02 -30.70
CA GLN A 201 30.62 -2.69 -29.54
C GLN A 201 29.96 -1.52 -28.83
N LEU A 202 29.63 -1.65 -27.54
CA LEU A 202 29.01 -0.57 -26.78
C LEU A 202 30.04 0.22 -25.97
N PHE A 203 29.71 1.47 -25.63
CA PHE A 203 30.48 2.26 -24.65
C PHE A 203 30.36 1.71 -23.21
N GLY A 204 29.49 0.72 -23.01
CA GLY A 204 29.19 0.08 -21.75
C GLY A 204 27.67 -0.03 -21.55
N PRO A 205 27.21 -0.24 -20.31
CA PRO A 205 25.83 0.00 -19.92
C PRO A 205 25.34 1.37 -20.40
N GLN A 206 24.26 1.39 -21.19
CA GLN A 206 23.56 2.66 -21.45
C GLN A 206 22.82 3.09 -20.17
N PRO A 207 22.91 4.37 -19.77
CA PRO A 207 22.13 4.87 -18.64
C PRO A 207 20.66 5.07 -19.02
N ASP A 208 19.76 4.78 -18.09
CA ASP A 208 18.32 5.04 -18.22
C ASP A 208 17.99 6.51 -17.92
N ILE A 209 18.73 7.10 -16.97
CA ILE A 209 18.58 8.49 -16.54
C ILE A 209 19.95 9.17 -16.61
N TRP A 210 19.96 10.38 -17.15
CA TRP A 210 21.10 11.27 -17.12
C TRP A 210 20.74 12.55 -16.36
N ILE A 211 21.53 12.87 -15.33
CA ILE A 211 21.39 14.08 -14.52
C ILE A 211 22.65 14.93 -14.77
N PRO A 212 22.60 15.85 -15.75
CA PRO A 212 23.72 16.73 -16.03
C PRO A 212 23.95 17.69 -14.86
N SER A 213 25.19 18.17 -14.72
CA SER A 213 25.55 19.21 -13.74
C SER A 213 24.74 20.50 -13.92
N SER A 214 24.35 20.80 -15.15
CA SER A 214 23.60 22.00 -15.51
C SER A 214 22.85 21.83 -16.84
N THR A 215 21.92 22.75 -17.12
CA THR A 215 21.27 22.83 -18.43
C THR A 215 22.26 23.13 -19.55
N ALA A 216 23.36 23.83 -19.28
CA ALA A 216 24.39 24.12 -20.26
C ALA A 216 25.12 22.86 -20.74
N GLU A 217 25.32 21.89 -19.85
CA GLU A 217 25.89 20.59 -20.21
C GLU A 217 24.92 19.78 -21.08
N TYR A 218 23.63 19.80 -20.73
CA TYR A 218 22.60 19.24 -21.60
C TYR A 218 22.65 19.87 -22.99
N ASP A 219 22.73 21.19 -23.11
CA ASP A 219 22.76 21.91 -24.38
C ASP A 219 24.04 21.66 -25.19
N PHE A 220 25.18 21.46 -24.52
CA PHE A 220 26.47 21.16 -25.15
C PHE A 220 26.51 19.78 -25.82
N VAL A 221 25.78 18.80 -25.28
CA VAL A 221 25.75 17.45 -25.83
C VAL A 221 25.00 17.42 -27.17
N PRO A 222 25.59 16.84 -28.23
CA PRO A 222 25.02 16.78 -29.55
C PRO A 222 23.82 15.84 -29.54
N LYS A 223 22.74 16.27 -30.18
CA LYS A 223 21.50 15.50 -30.28
C LYS A 223 21.19 15.36 -31.77
N GLY A 224 21.14 14.12 -32.25
CA GLY A 224 20.78 13.80 -33.61
C GLY A 224 19.33 14.18 -33.92
N PRO A 225 18.97 14.28 -35.23
CA PRO A 225 17.59 14.49 -35.64
C PRO A 225 16.67 13.44 -35.02
N GLY A 226 15.59 13.86 -34.35
CA GLY A 226 14.64 12.95 -33.69
C GLY A 226 15.05 12.42 -32.32
N GLN A 227 16.26 12.73 -31.82
CA GLN A 227 16.72 12.30 -30.50
C GLN A 227 16.18 13.13 -29.33
N THR A 228 15.36 14.15 -29.58
CA THR A 228 14.72 14.95 -28.52
C THR A 228 13.21 14.94 -28.70
N THR A 229 12.50 14.61 -27.63
CA THR A 229 11.04 14.77 -27.57
C THR A 229 10.71 16.01 -26.73
N ALA A 230 9.80 16.85 -27.24
CA ALA A 230 9.28 17.97 -26.45
C ALA A 230 8.59 17.43 -25.18
N ALA A 231 8.77 18.10 -24.05
CA ALA A 231 8.25 17.69 -22.74
C ALA A 231 6.71 17.49 -22.69
N THR A 232 5.98 18.04 -23.67
CA THR A 232 4.53 17.95 -23.82
C THR A 232 4.05 16.81 -24.73
N ALA A 233 4.96 16.07 -25.36
CA ALA A 233 4.57 14.86 -26.10
C ALA A 233 4.22 13.76 -25.09
N GLY A 234 2.92 13.51 -24.95
CA GLY A 234 2.37 12.38 -24.21
C GLY A 234 3.00 11.05 -24.65
N SER A 235 2.66 9.98 -23.94
CA SER A 235 3.15 8.59 -24.13
C SER A 235 2.78 7.97 -25.48
N GLY A 236 3.11 8.62 -26.60
CA GLY A 236 3.15 8.04 -27.93
C GLY A 236 4.55 7.46 -28.16
N ALA A 237 4.60 6.19 -28.53
CA ALA A 237 5.84 5.49 -28.87
C ALA A 237 6.63 6.28 -29.93
N PRO A 238 7.98 6.31 -29.85
CA PRO A 238 8.79 6.98 -30.86
C PRO A 238 8.52 6.36 -32.22
N SER A 239 8.06 7.20 -33.15
CA SER A 239 7.83 6.82 -34.55
C SER A 239 9.16 6.75 -35.28
N GLY A 240 9.57 5.54 -35.64
CA GLY A 240 10.66 5.25 -36.57
C GLY A 240 12.01 5.07 -35.88
N THR A 241 12.59 3.88 -36.06
CA THR A 241 13.87 3.39 -35.48
C THR A 241 13.85 3.29 -33.95
N GLY A 242 14.06 2.11 -33.38
CA GLY A 242 14.04 1.83 -31.93
C GLY A 242 15.20 2.47 -31.14
N ASP A 243 15.64 3.65 -31.55
CA ASP A 243 16.73 4.39 -30.96
C ASP A 243 16.23 5.21 -29.74
N PRO A 244 17.07 5.35 -28.70
CA PRO A 244 16.69 6.07 -27.50
C PRO A 244 16.55 7.57 -27.75
N VAL A 245 15.55 8.16 -27.12
CA VAL A 245 15.23 9.60 -27.22
C VAL A 245 15.35 10.28 -25.87
N PHE A 246 15.90 11.49 -25.86
CA PHE A 246 15.91 12.34 -24.68
C PHE A 246 14.51 12.87 -24.38
N ARG A 247 14.09 12.72 -23.12
CA ARG A 247 12.90 13.34 -22.57
C ARG A 247 13.28 14.14 -21.34
N VAL A 248 13.20 15.47 -21.45
CA VAL A 248 13.49 16.37 -20.33
C VAL A 248 12.33 16.33 -19.33
N ARG A 249 12.64 16.02 -18.06
CA ARG A 249 11.65 15.87 -16.98
C ARG A 249 11.59 17.06 -16.01
N GLY A 250 12.56 17.97 -16.07
CA GLY A 250 12.69 19.11 -15.15
C GLY A 250 13.99 19.04 -14.34
N SER A 251 14.10 19.91 -13.33
CA SER A 251 15.25 19.92 -12.42
C SER A 251 14.99 19.03 -11.20
N VAL A 252 16.01 18.28 -10.77
CA VAL A 252 15.98 17.45 -9.56
C VAL A 252 16.60 18.14 -8.35
N GLY A 253 17.16 19.34 -8.53
CA GLY A 253 17.78 20.09 -7.44
C GLY A 253 18.24 21.48 -7.85
N THR A 254 18.78 22.21 -6.89
CA THR A 254 19.39 23.52 -7.10
C THR A 254 20.73 23.56 -6.39
N SER A 255 21.79 23.94 -7.11
CA SER A 255 23.11 24.15 -6.51
C SER A 255 23.31 25.64 -6.22
N PRO A 256 23.75 26.03 -5.01
CA PRO A 256 24.09 27.40 -4.73
C PRO A 256 25.36 27.80 -5.51
N LEU A 257 25.31 28.93 -6.20
CA LEU A 257 26.48 29.49 -6.86
C LEU A 257 27.14 30.52 -5.94
N VAL A 258 28.39 30.27 -5.56
CA VAL A 258 29.19 31.19 -4.74
C VAL A 258 30.18 31.92 -5.64
N LEU A 259 30.13 33.26 -5.61
CA LEU A 259 31.06 34.13 -6.31
C LEU A 259 31.93 34.86 -5.30
N ALA A 260 33.24 34.66 -5.39
CA ALA A 260 34.19 35.47 -4.64
C ALA A 260 34.37 36.83 -5.33
N LEU A 261 34.11 37.90 -4.60
CA LEU A 261 34.31 39.28 -5.04
C LEU A 261 35.38 39.94 -4.16
N PHE A 262 36.18 40.85 -4.73
CA PHE A 262 37.05 41.71 -3.94
C PHE A 262 36.22 42.58 -3.00
N THR A 263 36.73 42.93 -1.83
CA THR A 263 36.01 43.64 -0.75
C THR A 263 35.21 44.86 -1.23
N ARG A 264 35.81 45.74 -2.04
CA ARG A 264 35.10 46.91 -2.62
C ARG A 264 33.96 46.55 -3.57
N ALA A 265 34.08 45.44 -4.30
CA ALA A 265 33.05 44.95 -5.21
C ALA A 265 31.96 44.15 -4.47
N HIS A 266 32.31 43.54 -3.33
CA HIS A 266 31.35 42.88 -2.46
C HIS A 266 30.40 43.91 -1.82
N GLU A 267 30.95 45.01 -1.27
CA GLU A 267 30.15 46.10 -0.68
C GLU A 267 29.20 46.78 -1.67
N SER A 268 29.52 46.78 -2.97
CA SER A 268 28.68 47.38 -4.01
C SER A 268 27.58 46.45 -4.55
N VAL A 269 27.66 45.14 -4.30
CA VAL A 269 26.75 44.12 -4.88
C VAL A 269 25.95 43.39 -3.80
N ALA A 270 26.49 43.26 -2.59
CA ALA A 270 25.91 42.50 -1.49
C ALA A 270 25.54 43.41 -0.31
N ASP A 271 24.34 43.21 0.23
CA ASP A 271 23.97 43.69 1.57
C ASP A 271 24.26 42.56 2.57
N PRO A 272 25.21 42.73 3.51
CA PRO A 272 25.63 41.67 4.44
C PRO A 272 24.54 41.26 5.45
N ILE A 273 23.39 41.93 5.47
CA ILE A 273 22.29 41.67 6.42
C ILE A 273 21.07 41.05 5.69
N ALA A 274 21.05 40.99 4.36
CA ALA A 274 19.93 40.48 3.59
C ALA A 274 19.99 38.95 3.33
N ALA A 275 18.81 38.31 3.28
CA ALA A 275 18.60 36.95 2.78
C ALA A 275 19.14 36.81 1.32
N PRO A 276 19.29 35.59 0.74
CA PRO A 276 20.17 35.35 -0.40
C PRO A 276 20.03 36.40 -1.53
N ILE A 277 21.17 36.92 -1.96
CA ILE A 277 21.36 38.20 -2.68
C ILE A 277 20.52 38.32 -3.98
N ALA A 278 20.13 37.19 -4.58
CA ALA A 278 19.20 37.15 -5.71
C ALA A 278 18.51 35.77 -5.84
N PRO A 279 17.26 35.71 -6.35
CA PRO A 279 16.53 34.46 -6.57
C PRO A 279 17.05 33.64 -7.76
N SER A 280 17.91 34.22 -8.61
CA SER A 280 18.48 33.54 -9.77
C SER A 280 19.90 34.05 -10.08
N THR A 281 20.70 33.21 -10.73
CA THR A 281 22.06 33.58 -11.20
C THR A 281 22.03 34.74 -12.18
N ALA A 282 21.02 34.82 -13.04
CA ALA A 282 20.85 35.93 -13.99
C ALA A 282 20.68 37.27 -13.27
N ALA A 283 19.80 37.32 -12.26
CA ALA A 283 19.59 38.53 -11.46
C ALA A 283 20.84 38.95 -10.68
N LEU A 284 21.66 37.98 -10.24
CA LEU A 284 22.96 38.26 -9.61
C LEU A 284 23.95 38.86 -10.62
N LEU A 285 24.05 38.30 -11.82
CA LEU A 285 24.95 38.78 -12.87
C LEU A 285 24.54 40.16 -13.39
N GLU A 286 23.24 40.41 -13.55
CA GLU A 286 22.70 41.74 -13.88
C GLU A 286 23.07 42.76 -12.81
N ARG A 287 22.90 42.44 -11.52
CA ARG A 287 23.29 43.34 -10.43
C ARG A 287 24.79 43.65 -10.41
N VAL A 288 25.63 42.65 -10.68
CA VAL A 288 27.10 42.84 -10.80
C VAL A 288 27.42 43.79 -11.96
N ALA A 289 26.72 43.63 -13.09
CA ALA A 289 26.88 44.50 -14.25
C ALA A 289 26.40 45.93 -13.97
N ASP A 290 25.23 46.09 -13.34
CA ASP A 290 24.65 47.39 -12.94
C ASP A 290 25.54 48.14 -11.94
N ALA A 291 26.19 47.41 -11.02
CA ALA A 291 27.16 47.97 -10.08
C ALA A 291 28.51 48.35 -10.75
N GLY A 292 28.66 48.15 -12.06
CA GLY A 292 29.88 48.47 -12.81
C GLY A 292 31.08 47.60 -12.43
N VAL A 293 30.85 46.47 -11.74
CA VAL A 293 31.91 45.56 -11.31
C VAL A 293 32.37 44.74 -12.52
N ARG A 294 33.58 45.02 -13.01
CA ARG A 294 34.17 44.21 -14.07
C ARG A 294 34.58 42.84 -13.51
N LEU A 295 33.87 41.80 -13.91
CA LEU A 295 34.24 40.40 -13.68
C LEU A 295 35.56 40.08 -14.40
N ARG A 296 36.70 40.35 -13.76
CA ARG A 296 38.03 40.16 -14.35
C ARG A 296 38.57 38.74 -14.21
N ALA A 297 38.01 37.96 -13.28
CA ALA A 297 38.27 36.53 -13.12
C ALA A 297 37.17 35.90 -12.27
N ILE A 298 36.61 34.79 -12.72
CA ILE A 298 35.76 33.93 -11.89
C ILE A 298 36.71 32.93 -11.23
N ALA A 299 37.01 33.13 -9.95
CA ALA A 299 37.74 32.14 -9.17
C ALA A 299 36.78 30.99 -8.85
N ARG A 300 37.04 29.80 -9.40
CA ARG A 300 36.42 28.58 -8.88
C ARG A 300 37.14 28.23 -7.58
N PRO A 301 36.45 27.98 -6.47
CA PRO A 301 37.08 27.37 -5.32
C PRO A 301 37.66 26.02 -5.76
N VAL A 302 38.98 25.87 -5.66
CA VAL A 302 39.63 24.59 -5.87
C VAL A 302 39.39 23.79 -4.57
N PRO A 303 38.71 22.63 -4.62
CA PRO A 303 38.36 21.87 -3.41
C PRO A 303 39.57 21.55 -2.52
N GLU A 304 40.76 21.47 -3.13
CA GLU A 304 42.03 21.13 -2.50
C GLU A 304 42.59 22.26 -1.60
N THR A 305 42.16 23.51 -1.75
CA THR A 305 42.81 24.67 -1.09
C THR A 305 41.90 25.56 -0.24
N SER A 306 40.60 25.27 -0.17
CA SER A 306 39.68 25.94 0.75
C SER A 306 39.58 25.17 2.07
N ALA A 307 40.48 25.46 3.00
CA ALA A 307 40.43 25.06 4.41
C ALA A 307 40.15 26.27 5.30
#